data_AF-A0A495IT20-F1
#
_entry.id   AF-A0A495IT20-F1
#
_cell.length_a   1.000
_cell.length_b   1.000
_cell.length_c   1.000
_cell.angle_alpha   90.00
_cell.angle_beta   90.00
_cell.angle_gamma   90.00
#
_symmetry.space_group_name_H-M   'P 1'
#
loop_
_entity.id
_entity.type
_entity.pdbx_description
1 polymer ?
#
loop_
_entity_poly.entity_id
_entity_poly.type
_entity_poly.pdbx_seq_one_letter_code
_entity_poly.pdbx_strand_id
1 'polypeptide(L)'
;MTRAPFGGNPVDTQLLRKARGAFFTPPALADFVSRWAIQAPTDRILEPSCGEAAFLLSAAARLDQLHAPKQRRQLEGIEIHAPSARSATELVAATGRPATIGVFDFFCRAQRTPRTPQHTRGREH
;
A
#
# COMPACT_ATOMS: atom_id res chain seq x y z
N MET A 1 35.81 -7.85 33.13
CA MET A 1 34.39 -7.42 33.28
C MET A 1 33.84 -7.19 31.89
N THR A 2 32.98 -8.09 31.40
CA THR A 2 32.56 -8.16 30.00
C THR A 2 31.38 -7.24 29.71
N ARG A 3 31.46 -6.57 28.56
CA ARG A 3 30.54 -5.59 27.95
C ARG A 3 29.14 -6.15 27.69
N ALA A 4 28.13 -5.28 27.72
CA ALA A 4 26.91 -5.45 26.90
C ALA A 4 26.56 -4.11 26.21
N PRO A 5 26.66 -4.02 24.87
CA PRO A 5 26.11 -2.92 24.09
C PRO A 5 24.73 -3.29 23.51
N PHE A 6 23.97 -2.25 23.13
CA PHE A 6 22.71 -2.28 22.36
C PHE A 6 21.43 -2.50 23.17
N GLY A 7 20.87 -1.39 23.67
CA GLY A 7 19.44 -1.25 23.93
C GLY A 7 18.67 -1.20 22.60
N GLY A 8 18.48 -2.35 21.97
CA GLY A 8 17.41 -2.54 20.99
C GLY A 8 16.10 -2.70 21.74
N ASN A 9 15.12 -1.84 21.47
CA ASN A 9 13.77 -1.93 22.05
C ASN A 9 13.18 -3.34 21.76
N PRO A 10 12.57 -4.06 22.73
CA PRO A 10 12.21 -5.46 22.57
C PRO A 10 11.19 -5.66 21.45
N VAL A 11 11.68 -6.17 20.32
CA VAL A 11 11.06 -7.14 19.43
C VAL A 11 9.58 -6.88 19.11
N ASP A 12 9.30 -5.98 18.15
CA ASP A 12 8.01 -5.89 17.46
C ASP A 12 7.76 -7.16 16.62
N THR A 13 7.49 -8.25 17.33
CA THR A 13 7.40 -9.60 16.78
C THR A 13 6.06 -9.78 16.07
N GLN A 14 5.99 -10.65 15.06
CA GLN A 14 4.74 -11.05 14.41
C GLN A 14 3.64 -11.46 15.42
N LEU A 15 4.01 -12.05 16.55
CA LEU A 15 3.13 -12.37 17.69
C LEU A 15 2.57 -11.12 18.38
N LEU A 16 3.39 -10.10 18.66
CA LEU A 16 2.93 -8.83 19.23
C LEU A 16 2.09 -7.99 18.24
N ARG A 17 2.26 -8.21 16.93
CA ARG A 17 1.42 -7.62 15.88
C ARG A 17 0.05 -8.29 15.87
N LYS A 18 -0.01 -9.63 15.86
CA LYS A 18 -1.26 -10.41 15.99
C LYS A 18 -2.00 -10.11 17.29
N ALA A 19 -1.30 -9.96 18.40
CA ALA A 19 -1.88 -9.62 19.71
C ALA A 19 -2.53 -8.22 19.74
N ARG A 20 -2.13 -7.32 18.83
CA ARG A 20 -2.78 -6.00 18.60
C ARG A 20 -3.85 -6.03 17.50
N GLY A 21 -4.26 -7.22 17.05
CA GLY A 21 -5.31 -7.40 16.04
C GLY A 21 -4.81 -7.43 14.59
N ALA A 22 -3.49 -7.42 14.35
CA ALA A 22 -2.96 -7.55 12.98
C ALA A 22 -3.01 -9.02 12.53
N PHE A 23 -4.08 -9.41 11.84
CA PHE A 23 -4.13 -10.68 11.12
C PHE A 23 -3.31 -10.56 9.84
N PHE A 24 -2.35 -11.46 9.66
CA PHE A 24 -1.53 -11.50 8.45
C PHE A 24 -2.27 -12.28 7.36
N THR A 25 -2.46 -11.67 6.19
CA THR A 25 -2.99 -12.34 5.00
C THR A 25 -1.94 -13.30 4.44
N PRO A 26 -2.19 -14.62 4.38
CA PRO A 26 -1.26 -15.56 3.75
C PRO A 26 -1.04 -15.21 2.28
N PRO A 27 0.18 -15.37 1.72
CA PRO A 27 0.47 -14.97 0.34
C PRO A 27 -0.46 -15.60 -0.70
N ALA A 28 -0.80 -16.88 -0.53
CA ALA A 28 -1.71 -17.58 -1.44
C ALA A 28 -3.12 -16.94 -1.49
N LEU A 29 -3.59 -16.39 -0.36
CA LEU A 29 -4.87 -15.70 -0.30
C LEU A 29 -4.79 -14.33 -0.96
N ALA A 30 -3.71 -13.58 -0.71
CA ALA A 30 -3.47 -12.30 -1.36
C ALA A 30 -3.42 -12.46 -2.88
N ASP A 31 -2.67 -13.45 -3.37
CA ASP A 31 -2.55 -13.76 -4.80
C ASP A 31 -3.89 -14.14 -5.43
N PHE A 32 -4.69 -14.97 -4.74
CA PHE A 32 -6.02 -15.36 -5.21
C PHE A 32 -6.92 -14.13 -5.41
N VAL A 33 -7.02 -13.28 -4.40
CA VAL A 33 -7.86 -12.08 -4.44
C VAL A 33 -7.34 -11.09 -5.49
N SER A 34 -6.02 -10.86 -5.57
CA SER A 34 -5.43 -9.97 -6.57
C SER A 34 -5.71 -10.44 -8.00
N ARG A 35 -5.64 -11.75 -8.27
CA ARG A 35 -6.01 -12.29 -9.59
C ARG A 35 -7.50 -12.12 -9.91
N TRP A 36 -8.37 -12.22 -8.91
CA TRP A 36 -9.81 -12.02 -9.08
C TRP A 36 -10.19 -10.54 -9.24
N ALA A 37 -9.54 -9.63 -8.52
CA ALA A 37 -9.89 -8.22 -8.53
C ALA A 37 -9.22 -7.40 -9.66
N ILE A 38 -7.99 -7.77 -10.06
CA ILE A 38 -7.19 -7.02 -11.04
C ILE A 38 -7.26 -7.75 -12.38
N GLN A 39 -8.01 -7.16 -13.31
CA GLN A 39 -8.36 -7.78 -14.58
C GLN A 39 -7.71 -7.06 -15.78
N ALA A 40 -7.35 -5.79 -15.66
CA ALA A 40 -6.77 -5.01 -16.73
C ALA A 40 -5.40 -4.44 -16.37
N PRO A 41 -4.47 -4.29 -17.35
CA PRO A 41 -3.17 -3.66 -17.11
C PRO A 41 -3.27 -2.17 -16.72
N THR A 42 -4.46 -1.58 -16.80
CA THR A 42 -4.74 -0.19 -16.45
C THR A 42 -5.36 -0.01 -15.06
N ASP A 43 -5.68 -1.11 -14.36
CA ASP A 43 -6.33 -1.04 -13.05
C ASP A 43 -5.47 -0.30 -12.02
N ARG A 44 -6.12 0.44 -11.12
CA ARG A 44 -5.47 1.18 -10.03
C ARG A 44 -5.89 0.57 -8.70
N ILE A 45 -4.90 0.29 -7.87
CA ILE A 45 -5.05 -0.48 -6.64
C ILE A 45 -4.83 0.45 -5.46
N LEU A 46 -5.76 0.39 -4.52
CA LEU A 46 -5.65 1.02 -3.22
C LEU A 46 -5.80 -0.06 -2.13
N GLU A 47 -4.79 -0.16 -1.27
CA GLU A 47 -4.86 -0.92 -0.01
C GLU A 47 -4.94 0.08 1.18
N PRO A 48 -6.13 0.28 1.79
CA PRO A 48 -6.37 1.35 2.77
C PRO A 48 -5.83 1.09 4.19
N SER A 49 -5.36 -0.13 4.47
CA SER A 49 -4.74 -0.53 5.74
C SER A 49 -3.65 -1.55 5.46
N CYS A 50 -2.62 -1.11 4.74
CA CYS A 50 -1.75 -2.02 3.99
C CYS A 50 -0.76 -2.84 4.84
N GLY A 51 -0.59 -2.54 6.13
CA GLY A 51 0.29 -3.32 7.00
C GLY A 51 1.69 -3.47 6.40
N GLU A 52 2.11 -4.71 6.13
CA GLU A 52 3.37 -5.06 5.44
C GLU A 52 3.17 -5.42 3.96
N ALA A 53 2.17 -4.81 3.31
CA ALA A 53 1.94 -4.80 1.86
C ALA A 53 1.60 -6.14 1.18
N ALA A 54 1.01 -7.11 1.88
CA ALA A 54 0.70 -8.42 1.30
C ALA A 54 -0.12 -8.32 -0.01
N PHE A 55 -1.17 -7.49 -0.06
CA PHE A 55 -1.95 -7.32 -1.29
C PHE A 55 -1.27 -6.43 -2.33
N LEU A 56 -0.53 -5.39 -1.92
CA LEU A 56 0.24 -4.57 -2.88
C LEU A 56 1.34 -5.37 -3.59
N LEU A 57 1.99 -6.32 -2.92
CA LEU A 57 2.97 -7.22 -3.52
C LEU A 57 2.30 -8.16 -4.54
N SER A 58 1.20 -8.81 -4.16
CA SER A 58 0.42 -9.64 -5.07
C SER A 58 -0.16 -8.85 -6.26
N ALA A 59 -0.57 -7.60 -6.02
CA ALA A 59 -1.03 -6.68 -7.07
C ALA A 59 0.09 -6.31 -8.04
N ALA A 60 1.29 -6.02 -7.55
CA ALA A 60 2.46 -5.75 -8.37
C ALA A 60 2.78 -6.93 -9.31
N ALA A 61 2.79 -8.15 -8.77
CA ALA A 61 3.01 -9.36 -9.55
C ALA A 61 1.88 -9.59 -10.58
N ARG A 62 0.62 -9.34 -10.21
CA ARG A 62 -0.51 -9.46 -11.14
C ARG A 62 -0.44 -8.46 -12.28
N LEU A 63 -0.07 -7.21 -12.00
CA LEU A 63 0.13 -6.19 -13.03
C LEU A 63 1.27 -6.56 -13.99
N ASP A 64 2.33 -7.22 -13.49
CA ASP A 64 3.40 -7.76 -14.34
C ASP A 64 2.89 -8.86 -15.28
N GLN A 65 2.10 -9.80 -14.76
CA GLN A 65 1.46 -10.86 -15.56
C GLN A 65 0.53 -10.30 -16.65
N LEU A 66 -0.10 -9.15 -16.39
CA LEU A 66 -0.96 -8.45 -17.35
C LEU A 66 -0.16 -7.55 -18.31
N HIS A 67 1.17 -7.52 -18.22
CA HIS A 67 2.05 -6.67 -19.03
C HIS A 67 1.78 -5.17 -18.87
N ALA A 68 1.35 -4.73 -17.68
CA ALA A 68 1.19 -3.31 -17.38
C ALA A 68 2.57 -2.61 -17.38
N PRO A 69 2.73 -1.44 -18.03
CA PRO A 69 4.00 -0.72 -18.07
C PRO A 69 4.56 -0.46 -16.67
N LYS A 70 5.83 -0.84 -16.43
CA LYS A 70 6.47 -0.78 -15.10
C LYS A 70 6.49 0.61 -14.48
N GLN A 71 6.49 1.67 -15.28
CA GLN A 71 6.60 3.06 -14.83
C GLN A 71 5.25 3.65 -14.38
N ARG A 72 4.13 2.94 -14.58
CA ARG A 72 2.80 3.44 -14.19
C ARG A 72 2.62 3.39 -12.67
N ARG A 73 2.15 4.51 -12.11
CA ARG A 73 1.80 4.66 -10.69
C ARG A 73 0.39 4.10 -10.44
N GLN A 74 0.33 2.79 -10.23
CA GLN A 74 -0.94 2.06 -10.06
C GLN A 74 -1.15 1.53 -8.65
N LEU A 75 -0.13 1.59 -7.79
CA LEU A 75 -0.16 1.01 -6.45
C LEU A 75 -0.19 2.12 -5.41
N GLU A 76 -1.19 2.07 -4.53
CA GLU A 76 -1.31 3.00 -3.40
C GLU A 76 -1.64 2.24 -2.11
N GLY A 77 -0.91 2.57 -1.04
CA GLY A 77 -1.10 2.01 0.29
C GLY A 77 -1.34 3.10 1.33
N ILE A 78 -2.15 2.80 2.33
CA ILE A 78 -2.31 3.66 3.52
C ILE A 78 -2.16 2.77 4.74
N GLU A 79 -1.37 3.21 5.70
CA GLU A 79 -1.17 2.49 6.95
C GLU A 79 -1.01 3.51 8.09
N ILE A 80 -1.78 3.36 9.16
CA ILE A 80 -1.77 4.28 10.29
C ILE A 80 -0.48 4.14 11.12
N HIS A 81 0.14 2.96 11.13
CA HIS A 81 1.35 2.65 11.86
C HIS A 81 2.62 2.91 11.03
N ALA A 82 3.35 3.98 11.36
CA ALA A 82 4.52 4.43 10.58
C ALA A 82 5.61 3.36 10.36
N PRO A 83 5.98 2.51 11.33
CA PRO A 83 6.94 1.42 11.07
C PRO A 83 6.45 0.42 10.02
N SER A 84 5.18 0.03 10.06
CA SER A 84 4.60 -0.90 9.07
C SER A 84 4.57 -0.27 7.68
N ALA A 85 4.19 1.01 7.58
CA ALA A 85 4.20 1.75 6.32
C ALA A 85 5.61 1.85 5.69
N ARG A 86 6.66 1.97 6.51
CA ARG A 86 8.06 1.95 6.03
C ARG A 86 8.41 0.57 5.48
N SER A 87 8.12 -0.50 6.22
CA SER A 87 8.34 -1.87 5.73
C SER A 87 7.57 -2.16 4.44
N ALA A 88 6.31 -1.73 4.35
CA ALA A 88 5.52 -1.80 3.13
C ALA A 88 6.17 -1.06 1.95
N THR A 89 6.74 0.13 2.21
CA THR A 89 7.41 0.93 1.17
C THR A 89 8.63 0.20 0.62
N GLU A 90 9.46 -0.34 1.49
CA GLU A 90 10.66 -1.10 1.12
C GLU A 90 10.30 -2.37 0.32
N LEU A 91 9.32 -3.13 0.80
CA LEU A 91 8.84 -4.35 0.16
C LEU A 91 8.28 -4.07 -1.24
N VAL A 92 7.43 -3.05 -1.38
CA VAL A 92 6.84 -2.72 -2.69
C VAL A 92 7.89 -2.12 -3.64
N ALA A 93 8.83 -1.32 -3.14
CA ALA A 93 9.93 -0.80 -3.95
C ALA A 93 10.79 -1.92 -4.57
N ALA A 94 11.01 -3.02 -3.83
CA ALA A 94 11.75 -4.18 -4.33
C ALA A 94 11.09 -4.88 -5.54
N THR A 95 9.80 -4.62 -5.81
CA THR A 95 9.10 -5.13 -7.02
C THR A 95 9.46 -4.37 -8.31
N GLY A 96 10.16 -3.23 -8.17
CA GLY A 96 10.49 -2.34 -9.28
C GLY A 96 9.30 -1.54 -9.83
N ARG A 97 8.13 -1.59 -9.17
CA ARG A 97 6.96 -0.77 -9.51
C ARG A 97 6.88 0.46 -8.60
N PRO A 98 6.52 1.64 -9.13
CA PRO A 98 6.31 2.81 -8.31
C PRO A 98 5.01 2.66 -7.52
N ALA A 99 5.08 2.94 -6.22
CA ALA A 99 3.94 2.99 -5.33
C ALA A 99 3.97 4.26 -4.47
N THR A 100 2.80 4.67 -4.01
CA THR A 100 2.65 5.74 -3.02
C THR A 100 2.12 5.12 -1.75
N ILE A 101 2.85 5.23 -0.63
CA ILE A 101 2.40 4.73 0.66
C ILE A 101 2.33 5.90 1.65
N GLY A 102 1.15 6.09 2.25
CA GLY A 102 0.86 7.18 3.17
C GLY A 102 0.71 6.70 4.61
N VAL A 103 1.15 7.53 5.56
CA VAL A 103 0.96 7.31 7.01
C VAL A 103 -0.12 8.24 7.54
N PHE A 104 -1.36 7.77 7.54
CA PHE A 104 -2.51 8.51 8.05
C PHE A 104 -3.72 7.59 8.21
N ASP A 105 -4.74 8.07 8.91
CA ASP A 105 -6.02 7.38 8.99
C ASP A 105 -6.71 7.42 7.62
N PHE A 106 -6.96 6.25 7.03
CA PHE A 106 -7.66 6.11 5.75
C PHE A 106 -9.01 6.83 5.72
N PHE A 107 -9.77 6.86 6.82
CA PHE A 107 -11.06 7.54 6.88
C PHE A 107 -10.91 9.06 6.69
N CYS A 108 -9.74 9.64 6.96
CA CYS A 108 -9.44 11.04 6.67
C CYS A 108 -9.18 11.32 5.18
N ARG A 109 -9.01 10.30 4.33
CA ARG A 109 -8.78 10.47 2.89
C ARG A 109 -9.97 11.06 2.13
N ALA A 110 -11.19 10.77 2.59
CA ALA A 110 -12.44 11.10 1.91
C ALA A 110 -12.83 12.60 1.98
N GLN A 111 -12.07 13.45 2.64
CA GLN A 111 -12.35 14.89 2.70
C GLN A 111 -11.83 15.68 1.49
N ARG A 112 -11.18 15.03 0.52
CA ARG A 112 -10.72 15.67 -0.73
C ARG A 112 -11.54 15.16 -1.92
N THR A 113 -12.74 15.70 -2.11
CA THR A 113 -13.45 15.59 -3.40
C THR A 113 -12.61 16.25 -4.51
N PRO A 114 -12.59 15.70 -5.75
CA PRO A 114 -12.01 16.40 -6.88
C PRO A 114 -12.72 17.74 -7.07
N ARG A 115 -11.99 18.85 -7.12
CA ARG A 115 -12.55 20.13 -7.59
C ARG A 115 -12.96 19.93 -9.04
N THR A 116 -14.25 19.95 -9.33
CA THR A 116 -14.77 20.14 -10.69
C THR A 116 -14.19 21.45 -11.23
N PRO A 117 -13.60 21.49 -12.44
CA PRO A 117 -13.27 22.75 -13.07
C PRO A 117 -14.58 23.50 -13.31
N GLN A 118 -14.70 24.70 -12.74
CA GLN A 118 -15.77 25.62 -13.14
C GLN A 118 -15.51 26.01 -14.59
N HIS A 119 -16.29 25.45 -15.50
CA HIS A 119 -16.36 25.91 -16.88
C HIS A 119 -16.99 27.29 -16.86
N THR A 120 -16.18 28.35 -16.86
CA THR A 120 -16.65 29.70 -17.18
C THR A 120 -17.10 29.68 -18.64
N ARG A 121 -18.39 29.42 -18.89
CA ARG A 121 -19.00 29.74 -20.18
C ARG A 121 -18.93 31.25 -20.33
N GLY A 122 -18.29 31.68 -21.42
CA GLY A 122 -18.33 33.07 -21.87
C GLY A 122 -19.78 33.52 -22.00
N ARG A 123 -20.04 34.75 -21.55
CA ARG A 123 -21.12 35.55 -22.11
C ARG A 123 -20.47 36.44 -23.16
N GLU A 124 -20.71 36.09 -24.41
CA GLU A 124 -20.75 37.06 -25.49
C GLU A 124 -22.03 37.89 -25.30
N HIS A 125 -21.87 39.21 -25.25
CA HIS A 125 -22.72 40.26 -25.84
C HIS A 125 -22.08 41.61 -25.54
#